data_AF-A0A3L7SG08-F1
#
_entry.id   AF-A0A3L7SG08-F1
#
_cell.length_a   1.000
_cell.length_b   1.000
_cell.length_c   1.000
_cell.angle_alpha   90.00
_cell.angle_beta   90.00
_cell.angle_gamma   90.00
#
_symmetry.space_group_name_H-M   'P 1'
#
loop_
_entity.id
_entity.type
_entity.pdbx_description
1 polymer ?
#
loop_
_entity_poly.entity_id
_entity_poly.type
_entity_poly.pdbx_seq_one_letter_code
_entity_poly.pdbx_strand_id
1 'polypeptide(L)'
;MRSIQQPPFTLRIAVIFEDLKERVMIAESMARDGAWLFRHRGILPLFLLIPGLWSLSHFQYLAGSHSAQHVWDWICLSVSIFGLIIRATTVGFVDNGTSGRNTACQIATELNTTGWYSVVRNPLYLGNFLVTMGIIMVPADLSLIAITGCLFWIYYERIISAEEEFLSQKFGNAYVAWSCATPLFMPRLSGWVAPSRSFRVRMVLRREYCAVLLIGIAFLLLNFLEHVVAEQRYYVDSAWVIFFGCTLSIFLTLRTLKKKTTILNPR
;
A
#
# COMPACT_ATOMS: atom_id res chain seq x y z
N MET A 1 -13.21 -48.12 -28.51
CA MET A 1 -12.42 -47.54 -27.40
C MET A 1 -11.04 -47.16 -27.92
N ARG A 2 -10.78 -45.89 -28.24
CA ARG A 2 -9.44 -45.45 -28.67
C ARG A 2 -8.60 -45.23 -27.41
N SER A 3 -7.56 -46.06 -27.21
CA SER A 3 -6.60 -45.86 -26.13
C SER A 3 -5.81 -44.59 -26.43
N ILE A 4 -5.92 -43.57 -25.57
CA ILE A 4 -5.08 -42.38 -25.64
C ILE A 4 -3.66 -42.82 -25.27
N GLN A 5 -2.81 -43.05 -26.27
CA GLN A 5 -1.40 -43.33 -26.05
C GLN A 5 -0.76 -42.11 -25.39
N GLN A 6 -0.22 -42.31 -24.19
CA GLN A 6 0.50 -41.28 -23.47
C GLN A 6 1.79 -40.91 -24.24
N PRO A 7 2.12 -39.61 -24.37
CA PRO A 7 3.27 -39.17 -25.14
C PRO A 7 4.58 -39.71 -24.53
N PRO A 8 5.61 -39.98 -25.36
CA PRO A 8 6.88 -40.53 -24.91
C PRO A 8 7.54 -39.64 -23.85
N PHE A 9 8.26 -40.25 -22.91
CA PHE A 9 8.85 -39.60 -21.74
C PHE A 9 9.74 -38.39 -22.10
N THR A 10 10.49 -38.47 -23.21
CA THR A 10 11.32 -37.38 -23.74
C THR A 10 10.49 -36.16 -24.15
N LEU A 11 9.32 -36.37 -24.77
CA LEU A 11 8.40 -35.30 -25.15
C LEU A 11 7.81 -34.61 -23.92
N ARG A 12 7.56 -35.36 -22.84
CA ARG A 12 7.09 -34.80 -21.56
C ARG A 12 8.12 -33.92 -20.88
N ILE A 13 9.39 -34.36 -20.85
CA ILE A 13 10.49 -33.56 -20.29
C ILE A 13 10.67 -32.26 -21.10
N ALA A 14 10.63 -32.34 -22.43
CA ALA A 14 10.75 -31.16 -23.28
C ALA A 14 9.62 -30.14 -23.02
N VAL A 15 8.37 -30.60 -22.88
CA VAL A 15 7.23 -29.74 -22.54
C VAL A 15 7.39 -29.09 -21.16
N ILE A 16 7.84 -29.85 -20.15
CA ILE A 16 8.11 -29.31 -18.80
C ILE A 16 9.23 -28.26 -18.84
N PHE A 17 10.28 -28.51 -19.63
CA PHE A 17 11.41 -27.59 -19.74
C PHE A 17 11.01 -26.27 -20.43
N GLU A 18 10.20 -26.33 -21.50
CA GLU A 18 9.68 -25.12 -22.13
C GLU A 18 8.72 -24.34 -21.24
N ASP A 19 7.79 -25.02 -20.53
CA ASP A 19 6.91 -24.36 -19.55
C ASP A 19 7.72 -23.70 -18.43
N LEU A 20 8.78 -24.37 -17.94
CA LEU A 20 9.68 -23.80 -16.95
C LEU A 20 10.41 -22.57 -17.48
N LYS A 21 10.94 -22.65 -18.71
CA LYS A 21 11.65 -21.55 -19.35
C LYS A 21 10.72 -20.35 -19.56
N GLU A 22 9.50 -20.58 -20.00
CA GLU A 22 8.49 -19.53 -20.17
C GLU A 22 8.15 -18.85 -18.84
N ARG A 23 7.91 -19.64 -17.77
CA ARG A 23 7.67 -19.10 -16.42
C ARG A 23 8.82 -18.26 -15.89
N VAL A 24 10.06 -18.71 -16.10
CA VAL A 24 11.27 -17.97 -15.69
C VAL A 24 11.37 -16.66 -16.46
N MET A 25 11.20 -16.68 -17.78
CA MET A 25 11.23 -15.48 -18.63
C MET A 25 10.15 -14.46 -18.23
N ILE A 26 8.94 -14.94 -17.91
CA ILE A 26 7.86 -14.08 -17.42
C ILE A 26 8.27 -13.45 -16.10
N ALA A 27 8.70 -14.24 -15.11
CA ALA A 27 9.09 -13.76 -13.79
C ALA A 27 10.21 -12.70 -13.87
N GLU A 28 11.24 -12.93 -14.68
CA GLU A 28 12.32 -11.97 -14.93
C GLU A 28 11.80 -10.67 -15.57
N SER A 29 10.84 -10.76 -16.50
CA SER A 29 10.19 -9.58 -17.07
C SER A 29 9.40 -8.82 -16.02
N MET A 30 8.61 -9.51 -15.18
CA MET A 30 7.83 -8.87 -14.12
C MET A 30 8.73 -8.15 -13.12
N ALA A 31 9.84 -8.76 -12.75
CA ALA A 31 10.79 -8.18 -11.82
C ALA A 31 11.53 -6.97 -12.41
N ARG A 32 11.87 -6.99 -13.70
CA ARG A 32 12.45 -5.84 -14.40
C ARG A 32 11.51 -4.64 -14.43
N ASP A 33 10.26 -4.87 -14.83
CA ASP A 33 9.21 -3.83 -14.82
C ASP A 33 8.96 -3.33 -13.40
N GLY A 34 8.92 -4.26 -12.44
CA GLY A 34 8.82 -4.00 -11.03
C GLY A 34 9.92 -3.11 -10.47
N ALA A 35 11.17 -3.32 -10.90
CA ALA A 35 12.31 -2.51 -10.47
C ALA A 35 12.18 -1.06 -10.97
N TRP A 36 11.67 -0.86 -12.19
CA TRP A 36 11.36 0.47 -12.71
C TRP A 36 10.22 1.12 -11.91
N LEU A 37 9.14 0.38 -11.65
CA LEU A 37 7.99 0.84 -10.87
C LEU A 37 8.35 1.17 -9.41
N PHE A 38 9.27 0.40 -8.81
CA PHE A 38 9.78 0.63 -7.47
C PHE A 38 10.51 1.96 -7.35
N ARG A 39 11.32 2.33 -8.35
CA ARG A 39 12.03 3.62 -8.39
C ARG A 39 11.07 4.80 -8.46
N HIS A 40 9.98 4.64 -9.18
CA HIS A 40 8.99 5.70 -9.43
C HIS A 40 7.75 5.63 -8.52
N ARG A 41 7.76 4.74 -7.50
CA ARG A 41 6.56 4.45 -6.69
C ARG A 41 5.96 5.63 -5.93
N GLY A 42 6.72 6.71 -5.74
CA GLY A 42 6.22 7.94 -5.14
C GLY A 42 5.36 8.80 -6.08
N ILE A 43 5.55 8.67 -7.39
CA ILE A 43 4.87 9.49 -8.41
C ILE A 43 3.63 8.77 -8.92
N LEU A 44 3.69 7.43 -9.03
CA LEU A 44 2.66 6.64 -9.68
C LEU A 44 1.25 6.76 -9.06
N PRO A 45 1.07 6.86 -7.73
CA PRO A 45 -0.23 7.14 -7.13
C PRO A 45 -0.87 8.45 -7.62
N LEU A 46 -0.11 9.42 -8.12
CA LEU A 46 -0.65 10.67 -8.67
C LEU A 46 -1.45 10.45 -9.96
N PHE A 47 -1.21 9.36 -10.71
CA PHE A 47 -2.04 9.04 -11.87
C PHE A 47 -3.48 8.67 -11.49
N LEU A 48 -3.73 8.26 -10.24
CA LEU A 48 -5.08 8.02 -9.74
C LEU A 48 -5.89 9.32 -9.59
N LEU A 49 -5.24 10.49 -9.65
CA LEU A 49 -5.95 11.77 -9.68
C LEU A 49 -6.79 11.93 -10.95
N ILE A 50 -6.39 11.34 -12.08
CA ILE A 50 -7.13 11.45 -13.34
C ILE A 50 -8.52 10.81 -13.22
N PRO A 51 -8.65 9.51 -12.92
CA PRO A 51 -9.97 8.89 -12.74
C PRO A 51 -10.69 9.46 -11.50
N GLY A 52 -9.97 9.87 -10.46
CA GLY A 52 -10.57 10.51 -9.28
C GLY A 52 -11.25 11.84 -9.61
N LEU A 53 -10.59 12.72 -10.35
CA LEU A 53 -11.16 13.99 -10.80
C LEU A 53 -12.32 13.79 -11.78
N TRP A 54 -12.23 12.78 -12.65
CA TRP A 54 -13.33 12.40 -13.53
C TRP A 54 -14.56 11.93 -12.75
N SER A 55 -14.37 11.11 -11.72
CA SER A 55 -15.47 10.66 -10.86
C SER A 55 -16.07 11.85 -10.10
N LEU A 56 -15.22 12.72 -9.53
CA LEU A 56 -15.65 13.92 -8.84
C LEU A 56 -16.41 14.90 -9.74
N SER A 57 -16.10 15.01 -11.03
CA SER A 57 -16.86 15.91 -11.93
C SER A 57 -18.31 15.48 -12.14
N HIS A 58 -18.65 14.25 -11.78
CA HIS A 58 -19.99 13.68 -11.83
C HIS A 58 -20.55 13.40 -10.43
N PHE A 59 -19.93 13.97 -9.39
CA PHE A 59 -20.27 13.70 -8.00
C PHE A 59 -21.72 14.06 -7.67
N GLN A 60 -22.35 13.17 -6.90
CA GLN A 60 -23.67 13.38 -6.32
C GLN A 60 -23.61 12.92 -4.87
N TYR A 61 -24.28 13.66 -3.98
CA TYR A 61 -24.37 13.26 -2.58
C TYR A 61 -24.95 11.86 -2.43
N LEU A 62 -24.32 11.05 -1.56
CA LEU A 62 -24.83 9.73 -1.23
C LEU A 62 -26.29 9.82 -0.74
N ALA A 63 -27.18 9.05 -1.35
CA ALA A 63 -28.63 9.09 -1.11
C ALA A 63 -29.26 10.50 -1.21
N GLY A 64 -28.64 11.42 -1.96
CA GLY A 64 -29.08 12.81 -2.11
C GLY A 64 -28.97 13.64 -0.83
N SER A 65 -28.26 13.17 0.19
CA SER A 65 -28.21 13.82 1.51
C SER A 65 -26.78 14.17 1.91
N HIS A 66 -26.56 15.45 2.20
CA HIS A 66 -25.30 15.93 2.75
C HIS A 66 -24.91 15.20 4.06
N SER A 67 -25.89 14.89 4.91
CA SER A 67 -25.63 14.16 6.16
C SER A 67 -25.18 12.71 5.92
N ALA A 68 -25.74 12.04 4.91
CA ALA A 68 -25.35 10.69 4.55
C ALA A 68 -23.93 10.66 3.96
N GLN A 69 -23.60 11.64 3.11
CA GLN A 69 -22.25 11.85 2.61
C GLN A 69 -21.26 12.09 3.75
N HIS A 70 -21.57 13.00 4.68
CA HIS A 70 -20.68 13.29 5.79
C HIS A 70 -20.40 12.04 6.65
N VAL A 71 -21.40 11.20 6.93
CA VAL A 71 -21.20 9.91 7.61
C VAL A 71 -20.30 8.97 6.78
N TRP A 72 -20.52 8.93 5.46
CA TRP A 72 -19.70 8.15 4.54
C TRP A 72 -18.24 8.62 4.51
N ASP A 73 -17.98 9.91 4.57
CA ASP A 73 -16.61 10.46 4.60
C ASP A 73 -15.88 10.05 5.88
N TRP A 74 -16.56 9.97 7.02
CA TRP A 74 -15.99 9.43 8.26
C TRP A 74 -15.68 7.94 8.16
N ILE A 75 -16.52 7.16 7.47
CA ILE A 75 -16.24 5.75 7.18
C ILE A 75 -14.99 5.65 6.29
N CYS A 76 -14.92 6.43 5.23
CA CYS A 76 -13.78 6.54 4.33
C CYS A 76 -12.48 6.89 5.08
N LEU A 77 -12.53 7.89 5.96
CA LEU A 77 -11.42 8.26 6.82
C LEU A 77 -11.01 7.11 7.74
N SER A 78 -11.95 6.38 8.32
CA SER A 78 -11.65 5.24 9.19
C SER A 78 -10.88 4.13 8.45
N VAL A 79 -11.20 3.88 7.17
CA VAL A 79 -10.45 2.95 6.32
C VAL A 79 -9.03 3.44 6.10
N SER A 80 -8.84 4.73 5.81
CA SER A 80 -7.50 5.30 5.65
C SER A 80 -6.68 5.26 6.95
N ILE A 81 -7.30 5.56 8.09
CA ILE A 81 -6.67 5.49 9.41
C ILE A 81 -6.30 4.04 9.74
N PHE A 82 -7.15 3.06 9.43
CA PHE A 82 -6.82 1.65 9.61
C PHE A 82 -5.60 1.24 8.79
N GLY A 83 -5.53 1.65 7.53
CA GLY A 83 -4.34 1.46 6.70
C GLY A 83 -3.08 2.10 7.30
N LEU A 84 -3.20 3.33 7.82
CA LEU A 84 -2.10 4.01 8.50
C LEU A 84 -1.67 3.28 9.79
N ILE A 85 -2.60 2.71 10.55
CA ILE A 85 -2.30 1.91 11.74
C ILE A 85 -1.49 0.67 11.37
N ILE A 86 -1.87 -0.06 10.31
CA ILE A 86 -1.09 -1.20 9.80
C ILE A 86 0.33 -0.78 9.46
N ARG A 87 0.49 0.35 8.75
CA ARG A 87 1.82 0.90 8.41
C ARG A 87 2.61 1.26 9.66
N ALA A 88 2.00 2.00 10.59
CA ALA A 88 2.63 2.46 11.82
C ALA A 88 3.08 1.29 12.69
N THR A 89 2.22 0.29 12.88
CA THR A 89 2.54 -0.91 13.66
C THR A 89 3.60 -1.76 12.98
N THR A 90 3.54 -1.95 11.66
CA THR A 90 4.60 -2.63 10.90
C THR A 90 5.95 -1.92 11.08
N VAL A 91 6.00 -0.61 10.84
CA VAL A 91 7.23 0.18 10.97
C VAL A 91 7.78 0.19 12.39
N GLY A 92 6.91 0.14 13.41
CA GLY A 92 7.33 0.17 14.80
C GLY A 92 8.05 -1.10 15.26
N PHE A 93 7.88 -2.23 14.58
CA PHE A 93 8.44 -3.52 14.99
C PHE A 93 9.62 -4.02 14.14
N VAL A 94 9.84 -3.48 12.94
CA VAL A 94 10.98 -3.86 12.07
C VAL A 94 12.29 -3.20 12.51
N ASP A 95 13.46 -3.75 12.12
CA ASP A 95 14.77 -3.14 12.40
C ASP A 95 15.17 -1.98 11.46
N ASN A 96 16.20 -1.22 11.84
CA ASN A 96 16.88 -0.26 11.00
C ASN A 96 17.45 -0.96 9.75
N GLY A 97 17.26 -0.36 8.58
CA GLY A 97 17.76 -0.92 7.32
C GLY A 97 16.85 -1.97 6.68
N THR A 98 15.64 -2.18 7.20
CA THR A 98 14.58 -2.92 6.51
C THR A 98 13.36 -2.06 6.25
N SER A 99 12.54 -2.50 5.30
CA SER A 99 11.23 -1.92 5.00
C SER A 99 11.29 -0.40 4.88
N GLY A 100 12.36 0.14 4.30
CA GLY A 100 12.67 1.57 4.25
C GLY A 100 11.88 2.33 3.17
N ARG A 101 12.25 3.59 2.94
CA ARG A 101 11.68 4.42 1.85
C ARG A 101 12.66 4.65 0.69
N ASN A 102 13.74 3.89 0.64
CA ASN A 102 14.70 3.96 -0.45
C ASN A 102 14.00 3.55 -1.76
N THR A 103 14.18 4.33 -2.82
CA THR A 103 13.65 4.03 -4.15
C THR A 103 14.75 3.71 -5.14
N ALA A 104 15.99 4.14 -4.90
CA ALA A 104 17.12 3.89 -5.78
C ALA A 104 17.52 2.40 -5.82
N CYS A 105 17.47 1.72 -4.67
CA CYS A 105 17.79 0.30 -4.53
C CYS A 105 16.98 -0.35 -3.40
N GLN A 106 16.80 -1.68 -3.49
CA GLN A 106 16.28 -2.49 -2.40
C GLN A 106 17.31 -2.63 -1.28
N ILE A 107 16.87 -2.47 -0.03
CA ILE A 107 17.70 -2.63 1.16
C ILE A 107 16.91 -3.45 2.19
N ALA A 108 17.50 -4.57 2.62
CA ALA A 108 16.99 -5.40 3.70
C ALA A 108 18.17 -5.95 4.50
N THR A 109 18.42 -5.42 5.69
CA THR A 109 19.47 -5.92 6.60
C THR A 109 19.11 -7.26 7.24
N GLU A 110 17.82 -7.52 7.44
CA GLU A 110 17.26 -8.78 7.93
C GLU A 110 15.97 -9.15 7.18
N LEU A 111 15.56 -10.41 7.31
CA LEU A 111 14.29 -10.90 6.79
C LEU A 111 13.20 -10.76 7.88
N ASN A 112 12.21 -9.90 7.63
CA ASN A 112 11.09 -9.71 8.55
C ASN A 112 10.05 -10.82 8.37
N THR A 113 9.76 -11.58 9.42
CA THR A 113 8.80 -12.71 9.38
C THR A 113 7.77 -12.71 10.52
N THR A 114 7.87 -11.77 11.47
CA THR A 114 6.99 -11.65 12.64
C THR A 114 6.10 -10.40 12.58
N GLY A 115 5.11 -10.31 13.47
CA GLY A 115 4.10 -9.25 13.44
C GLY A 115 3.29 -9.29 12.15
N TRP A 116 3.07 -8.15 11.51
CA TRP A 116 2.32 -8.10 10.25
C TRP A 116 2.94 -8.93 9.11
N TYR A 117 4.27 -9.14 9.12
CA TYR A 117 4.95 -10.01 8.16
C TYR A 117 4.65 -11.50 8.36
N SER A 118 4.04 -11.89 9.48
CA SER A 118 3.53 -13.25 9.68
C SER A 118 2.14 -13.46 9.09
N VAL A 119 1.46 -12.39 8.68
CA VAL A 119 0.06 -12.41 8.23
C VAL A 119 -0.05 -12.13 6.74
N VAL A 120 0.82 -11.28 6.20
CA VAL A 120 0.91 -10.95 4.79
C VAL A 120 2.35 -10.60 4.45
N ARG A 121 2.83 -10.96 3.26
CA ARG A 121 4.22 -10.71 2.85
C ARG A 121 4.55 -9.21 2.76
N ASN A 122 3.58 -8.38 2.39
CA ASN A 122 3.78 -6.97 2.06
C ASN A 122 2.85 -6.02 2.86
N PRO A 123 2.96 -5.97 4.20
CA PRO A 123 2.01 -5.25 5.04
C PRO A 123 2.04 -3.72 4.85
N LEU A 124 3.18 -3.15 4.45
CA LEU A 124 3.23 -1.72 4.10
C LEU A 124 2.44 -1.39 2.84
N TYR A 125 2.36 -2.33 1.89
CA TYR A 125 1.55 -2.17 0.67
C TYR A 125 0.08 -2.40 0.95
N LEU A 126 -0.27 -3.35 1.82
CA LEU A 126 -1.63 -3.46 2.35
C LEU A 126 -2.08 -2.17 3.06
N GLY A 127 -1.22 -1.59 3.89
CA GLY A 127 -1.53 -0.33 4.56
C GLY A 127 -1.66 0.85 3.58
N ASN A 128 -0.81 0.91 2.53
CA ASN A 128 -0.97 1.89 1.45
C ASN A 128 -2.28 1.71 0.70
N PHE A 129 -2.66 0.45 0.41
CA PHE A 129 -3.90 0.12 -0.27
C PHE A 129 -5.10 0.69 0.47
N LEU A 130 -5.17 0.43 1.77
CA LEU A 130 -6.27 0.91 2.62
C LEU A 130 -6.28 2.43 2.77
N VAL A 131 -5.11 3.06 2.90
CA VAL A 131 -5.00 4.54 2.88
C VAL A 131 -5.59 5.10 1.59
N THR A 132 -5.15 4.60 0.43
CA THR A 132 -5.62 5.04 -0.87
C THR A 132 -7.10 4.73 -1.09
N MET A 133 -7.56 3.54 -0.73
CA MET A 133 -8.95 3.14 -0.88
C MET A 133 -9.89 4.01 -0.06
N GLY A 134 -9.55 4.34 1.19
CA GLY A 134 -10.37 5.26 1.99
C GLY A 134 -10.52 6.63 1.31
N ILE A 135 -9.48 7.17 0.67
CA ILE A 135 -9.56 8.43 -0.08
C ILE A 135 -10.42 8.27 -1.34
N ILE A 136 -10.25 7.17 -2.07
CA ILE A 136 -10.92 6.90 -3.35
C ILE A 136 -12.41 6.54 -3.16
N MET A 137 -12.80 6.07 -1.98
CA MET A 137 -14.19 5.75 -1.66
C MET A 137 -15.07 6.98 -1.46
N VAL A 138 -14.49 8.16 -1.20
CA VAL A 138 -15.22 9.40 -0.85
C VAL A 138 -16.31 9.77 -1.87
N PRO A 139 -16.05 9.78 -3.20
CA PRO A 139 -17.10 10.08 -4.19
C PRO A 139 -18.22 9.03 -4.29
N ALA A 140 -18.14 7.92 -3.53
CA ALA A 140 -19.06 6.78 -3.56
C ALA A 140 -19.24 6.11 -4.94
N ASP A 141 -18.24 6.23 -5.82
CA ASP A 141 -18.24 5.64 -7.16
C ASP A 141 -17.61 4.24 -7.15
N LEU A 142 -18.47 3.22 -7.28
CA LEU A 142 -18.05 1.81 -7.33
C LEU A 142 -17.11 1.50 -8.50
N SER A 143 -17.26 2.18 -9.64
CA SER A 143 -16.40 1.98 -10.81
C SER A 143 -14.99 2.47 -10.52
N LEU A 144 -14.87 3.65 -9.90
CA LEU A 144 -13.59 4.21 -9.48
C LEU A 144 -12.90 3.29 -8.46
N ILE A 145 -13.64 2.79 -7.46
CA ILE A 145 -13.12 1.87 -6.44
C ILE A 145 -12.61 0.57 -7.11
N ALA A 146 -13.41 -0.04 -7.99
CA ALA A 146 -13.04 -1.28 -8.66
C ALA A 146 -11.80 -1.12 -9.56
N ILE A 147 -11.79 -0.08 -10.40
CA ILE A 147 -10.66 0.22 -11.31
C ILE A 147 -9.40 0.48 -10.48
N THR A 148 -9.49 1.32 -9.45
CA THR A 148 -8.34 1.63 -8.60
C THR A 148 -7.82 0.38 -7.88
N GLY A 149 -8.71 -0.48 -7.38
CA GLY A 149 -8.33 -1.76 -6.78
C GLY A 149 -7.57 -2.67 -7.74
N CYS A 150 -8.07 -2.83 -8.96
CA CYS A 150 -7.42 -3.62 -10.01
C CYS A 150 -6.06 -3.03 -10.42
N LEU A 151 -5.98 -1.71 -10.62
CA LEU A 151 -4.73 -1.03 -10.94
C LEU A 151 -3.70 -1.19 -9.82
N PHE A 152 -4.13 -1.05 -8.56
CA PHE A 152 -3.28 -1.26 -7.40
C PHE A 152 -2.73 -2.69 -7.36
N TRP A 153 -3.56 -3.69 -7.64
CA TRP A 153 -3.14 -5.09 -7.70
C TRP A 153 -2.03 -5.30 -8.72
N ILE A 154 -2.29 -4.95 -9.99
CA ILE A 154 -1.34 -5.12 -11.09
C ILE A 154 -0.04 -4.36 -10.78
N TYR A 155 -0.16 -3.13 -10.28
CA TYR A 155 0.97 -2.27 -9.98
C TYR A 155 1.88 -2.85 -8.88
N TYR A 156 1.31 -3.25 -7.74
CA TYR A 156 2.11 -3.76 -6.64
C TYR A 156 2.61 -5.18 -6.89
N GLU A 157 1.90 -6.00 -7.66
CA GLU A 157 2.38 -7.34 -8.05
C GLU A 157 3.74 -7.26 -8.74
N ARG A 158 3.91 -6.31 -9.68
CA ARG A 158 5.19 -6.10 -10.37
C ARG A 158 6.28 -5.67 -9.39
N ILE A 159 6.00 -4.67 -8.55
CA ILE A 159 6.97 -4.20 -7.54
C ILE A 159 7.38 -5.32 -6.61
N ILE A 160 6.40 -6.09 -6.12
CA ILE A 160 6.65 -7.20 -5.22
C ILE A 160 7.53 -8.23 -5.93
N SER A 161 7.24 -8.60 -7.18
CA SER A 161 8.10 -9.53 -7.94
C SER A 161 9.59 -9.12 -7.93
N ALA A 162 9.88 -7.83 -8.10
CA ALA A 162 11.26 -7.32 -8.04
C ALA A 162 11.86 -7.35 -6.63
N GLU A 163 11.05 -7.13 -5.60
CA GLU A 163 11.48 -7.25 -4.20
C GLU A 163 11.69 -8.71 -3.80
N GLU A 164 10.83 -9.63 -4.24
CA GLU A 164 10.93 -11.06 -3.95
C GLU A 164 12.16 -11.68 -4.62
N GLU A 165 12.47 -11.27 -5.85
CA GLU A 165 13.70 -11.68 -6.52
C GLU A 165 14.93 -11.24 -5.69
N PHE A 166 14.99 -9.96 -5.30
CA PHE A 166 16.07 -9.45 -4.44
C PHE A 166 16.17 -10.21 -3.11
N LEU A 167 15.04 -10.46 -2.43
CA LEU A 167 15.01 -11.14 -1.14
C LEU A 167 15.36 -12.62 -1.25
N SER A 168 14.92 -13.31 -2.31
CA SER A 168 15.25 -14.70 -2.57
C SER A 168 16.74 -14.88 -2.88
N GLN A 169 17.34 -13.99 -3.67
CA GLN A 169 18.78 -13.99 -3.92
C GLN A 169 19.58 -13.73 -2.63
N LYS A 170 19.09 -12.83 -1.77
CA LYS A 170 19.78 -12.44 -0.54
C LYS A 170 19.68 -13.45 0.61
N PHE A 171 18.50 -14.01 0.84
CA PHE A 171 18.20 -14.84 2.01
C PHE A 171 17.94 -16.32 1.66
N GLY A 172 17.92 -16.66 0.37
CA GLY A 172 17.84 -18.04 -0.11
C GLY A 172 16.65 -18.82 0.46
N ASN A 173 16.93 -20.03 0.95
CA ASN A 173 15.92 -20.95 1.46
C ASN A 173 15.09 -20.39 2.63
N ALA A 174 15.65 -19.50 3.44
CA ALA A 174 14.91 -18.89 4.54
C ALA A 174 13.76 -18.02 4.02
N TYR A 175 13.99 -17.27 2.94
CA TYR A 175 12.95 -16.51 2.26
C TYR A 175 11.90 -17.41 1.63
N VAL A 176 12.33 -18.45 0.89
CA VAL A 176 11.42 -19.39 0.22
C VAL A 176 10.50 -20.09 1.23
N ALA A 177 11.05 -20.58 2.34
CA ALA A 177 10.27 -21.25 3.37
C ALA A 177 9.21 -20.32 3.98
N TRP A 178 9.57 -19.07 4.27
CA TRP A 178 8.64 -18.08 4.81
C TRP A 178 7.58 -17.64 3.80
N SER A 179 7.97 -17.40 2.54
CA SER A 179 7.07 -16.92 1.49
C SER A 179 6.05 -17.96 1.06
N CYS A 180 6.40 -19.25 1.06
CA CYS A 180 5.46 -20.35 0.85
C CYS A 180 4.37 -20.44 1.94
N ALA A 181 4.70 -20.06 3.17
CA ALA A 181 3.77 -20.13 4.30
C ALA A 181 2.93 -18.84 4.49
N THR A 182 3.26 -17.76 3.80
CA THR A 182 2.68 -16.43 4.03
C THR A 182 2.02 -15.87 2.77
N PRO A 183 0.74 -15.45 2.81
CA PRO A 183 0.04 -14.99 1.62
C PRO A 183 0.61 -13.67 1.08
N LEU A 184 0.54 -13.49 -0.24
CA LEU A 184 1.10 -12.34 -0.96
C LEU A 184 0.36 -11.03 -0.64
N PHE A 185 -0.97 -11.06 -0.77
CA PHE A 185 -1.84 -9.87 -0.75
C PHE A 185 -2.93 -9.94 0.32
N MET A 186 -3.70 -11.03 0.36
CA MET A 186 -4.82 -11.15 1.29
C MET A 186 -4.30 -11.59 2.66
N PRO A 187 -4.43 -10.76 3.71
CA PRO A 187 -3.95 -11.13 5.05
C PRO A 187 -4.74 -12.34 5.56
N ARG A 188 -4.04 -13.35 6.07
CA ARG A 188 -4.71 -14.48 6.74
C ARG A 188 -5.27 -14.05 8.10
N LEU A 189 -6.42 -14.59 8.50
CA LEU A 189 -7.01 -14.26 9.81
C LEU A 189 -6.36 -15.03 10.99
N SER A 190 -5.44 -15.95 10.70
CA SER A 190 -4.74 -16.80 11.66
C SER A 190 -3.22 -16.77 11.44
N GLY A 191 -2.44 -17.40 12.32
CA GLY A 191 -0.98 -17.48 12.15
C GLY A 191 -0.23 -16.18 12.47
N TRP A 192 -0.79 -15.35 13.35
CA TRP A 192 -0.05 -14.24 13.96
C TRP A 192 1.12 -14.76 14.78
N VAL A 193 2.32 -14.28 14.48
CA VAL A 193 3.52 -14.50 15.28
C VAL A 193 3.87 -13.17 15.95
N ALA A 194 3.98 -13.16 17.27
CA ALA A 194 4.30 -11.95 18.02
C ALA A 194 5.60 -11.30 17.50
N PRO A 195 5.67 -9.96 17.40
CA PRO A 195 6.88 -9.27 16.95
C PRO A 195 8.10 -9.67 17.78
N SER A 196 9.21 -9.97 17.11
CA SER A 196 10.47 -10.33 17.78
C SER A 196 11.14 -9.16 18.50
N ARG A 197 10.68 -7.92 18.25
CA ARG A 197 11.26 -6.69 18.78
C ARG A 197 10.20 -5.85 19.49
N SER A 198 10.65 -5.00 20.41
CA SER A 198 9.78 -4.04 21.10
C SER A 198 9.35 -2.90 20.17
N PHE A 199 8.17 -2.33 20.41
CA PHE A 199 7.61 -1.26 19.59
C PHE A 199 8.43 0.04 19.69
N ARG A 200 8.92 0.56 18.56
CA ARG A 200 9.76 1.76 18.47
C ARG A 200 8.97 2.98 18.00
N VAL A 201 8.27 3.62 18.93
CA VAL A 201 7.44 4.82 18.70
C VAL A 201 8.18 5.91 17.89
N ARG A 202 9.45 6.18 18.22
CA ARG A 202 10.26 7.21 17.54
C ARG A 202 10.42 6.93 16.04
N MET A 203 10.57 5.66 15.67
CA MET A 203 10.70 5.25 14.27
C MET A 203 9.40 5.50 13.50
N VAL A 204 8.26 5.19 14.12
CA VAL A 204 6.93 5.45 13.57
C VAL A 204 6.74 6.95 13.35
N LEU A 205 6.95 7.77 14.37
CA LEU A 205 6.81 9.22 14.28
C LEU A 205 7.75 9.83 13.22
N ARG A 206 9.00 9.35 13.14
CA ARG A 206 9.99 9.79 12.14
C ARG A 206 9.58 9.42 10.72
N ARG A 207 8.79 8.36 10.54
CA ARG A 207 8.42 7.85 9.22
C ARG A 207 7.04 8.34 8.83
N GLU A 208 5.99 8.09 9.58
CA GLU A 208 4.61 8.23 9.09
C GLU A 208 4.04 9.66 9.12
N TYR A 209 4.76 10.67 9.63
CA TYR A 209 4.27 12.05 9.70
C TYR A 209 3.85 12.67 8.35
N CYS A 210 4.50 12.28 7.23
CA CYS A 210 4.07 12.72 5.90
C CYS A 210 2.73 12.10 5.50
N ALA A 211 2.50 10.81 5.82
CA ALA A 211 1.25 10.13 5.48
C ALA A 211 0.06 10.72 6.24
N VAL A 212 0.26 11.07 7.52
CA VAL A 212 -0.74 11.79 8.34
C VAL A 212 -1.17 13.09 7.67
N LEU A 213 -0.20 13.91 7.22
CA LEU A 213 -0.52 15.15 6.52
C LEU A 213 -1.25 14.91 5.20
N LEU A 214 -0.81 13.93 4.41
CA LEU A 214 -1.42 13.64 3.11
C LEU A 214 -2.88 13.20 3.24
N ILE A 215 -3.22 12.42 4.28
CA ILE A 215 -4.61 12.09 4.59
C ILE A 215 -5.38 13.37 4.94
N GLY A 216 -4.84 14.22 5.80
CA GLY A 216 -5.46 15.50 6.15
C GLY A 216 -5.74 16.41 4.94
N ILE A 217 -4.76 16.55 4.05
CA ILE A 217 -4.90 17.32 2.81
C ILE A 217 -5.95 16.68 1.90
N ALA A 218 -5.89 15.36 1.70
CA ALA A 218 -6.80 14.67 0.80
C ALA A 218 -8.27 14.86 1.21
N PHE A 219 -8.60 14.62 2.48
CA PHE A 219 -9.97 14.77 2.95
C PHE A 219 -10.46 16.23 2.97
N LEU A 220 -9.58 17.19 3.30
CA LEU A 220 -9.92 18.62 3.19
C LEU A 220 -10.24 19.01 1.74
N LEU A 221 -9.40 18.58 0.79
CA LEU A 221 -9.58 18.88 -0.62
C LEU A 221 -10.80 18.19 -1.20
N LEU A 222 -11.08 16.94 -0.82
CA LEU A 222 -12.25 16.21 -1.29
C LEU A 222 -13.54 16.88 -0.81
N ASN A 223 -13.65 17.19 0.49
CA ASN A 223 -14.82 17.89 1.01
C ASN A 223 -15.03 19.27 0.33
N PHE A 224 -13.95 20.01 0.10
CA PHE A 224 -14.02 21.25 -0.69
C PHE A 224 -14.55 21.01 -2.11
N LEU A 225 -14.02 20.00 -2.80
CA LEU A 225 -14.43 19.67 -4.17
C LEU A 225 -15.88 19.18 -4.24
N GLU A 226 -16.36 18.42 -3.26
CA GLU A 226 -17.76 18.01 -3.14
C GLU A 226 -18.70 19.21 -3.11
N HIS A 227 -18.43 20.21 -2.27
CA HIS A 227 -19.23 21.42 -2.19
C HIS A 227 -19.14 22.28 -3.46
N VAL A 228 -17.97 22.37 -4.06
CA VAL A 228 -17.78 23.11 -5.32
C VAL A 228 -18.56 22.43 -6.45
N VAL A 229 -18.52 21.11 -6.57
CA VAL A 229 -19.20 20.39 -7.64
C VAL A 229 -20.72 20.31 -7.40
N ALA A 230 -21.14 19.83 -6.23
CA ALA A 230 -22.54 19.57 -5.91
C ALA A 230 -23.35 20.85 -5.67
N GLU A 231 -22.76 21.86 -5.02
CA GLU A 231 -23.48 23.06 -4.57
C GLU A 231 -23.02 24.35 -5.26
N GLN A 232 -21.93 24.32 -6.04
CA GLN A 232 -21.29 25.51 -6.60
C GLN A 232 -20.87 26.52 -5.51
N ARG A 233 -20.46 26.00 -4.34
CA ARG A 233 -20.06 26.78 -3.17
C ARG A 233 -18.61 26.51 -2.79
N TYR A 234 -17.88 27.59 -2.52
CA TYR A 234 -16.53 27.53 -1.96
C TYR A 234 -16.61 27.42 -0.43
N TYR A 235 -16.95 26.23 0.04
CA TYR A 235 -17.13 25.94 1.46
C TYR A 235 -16.37 24.68 1.85
N VAL A 236 -16.00 24.57 3.13
CA VAL A 236 -15.39 23.39 3.73
C VAL A 236 -15.97 23.25 5.12
N ASP A 237 -16.40 22.04 5.50
CA ASP A 237 -16.91 21.83 6.84
C ASP A 237 -15.83 22.07 7.89
N SER A 238 -16.23 22.71 8.99
CA SER A 238 -15.35 23.03 10.11
C SER A 238 -14.64 21.79 10.68
N ALA A 239 -15.27 20.62 10.65
CA ALA A 239 -14.66 19.35 11.07
C ALA A 239 -13.40 19.02 10.26
N TRP A 240 -13.45 19.17 8.93
CA TRP A 240 -12.32 18.89 8.04
C TRP A 240 -11.22 19.95 8.15
N VAL A 241 -11.58 21.21 8.39
CA VAL A 241 -10.61 22.28 8.69
C VAL A 241 -9.85 21.98 9.99
N ILE A 242 -10.56 21.58 11.06
CA ILE A 242 -9.94 21.22 12.35
C ILE A 242 -9.04 19.98 12.18
N PHE A 243 -9.53 18.95 11.48
CA PHE A 243 -8.77 17.74 11.21
C PHE A 243 -7.48 18.04 10.42
N PHE A 244 -7.57 18.85 9.35
CA PHE A 244 -6.40 19.32 8.62
C PHE A 244 -5.45 20.11 9.52
N GLY A 245 -5.95 21.04 10.34
CA GLY A 245 -5.15 21.80 11.29
C GLY A 245 -4.37 20.90 12.27
N CYS A 246 -5.00 19.83 12.76
CA CYS A 246 -4.37 18.84 13.63
C CYS A 246 -3.25 18.07 12.89
N THR A 247 -3.54 17.54 11.70
CA THR A 247 -2.55 16.79 10.91
C THR A 247 -1.38 17.66 10.45
N LEU A 248 -1.63 18.93 10.11
CA LEU A 248 -0.62 19.93 9.79
C LEU A 248 0.27 20.23 10.99
N SER A 249 -0.33 20.42 12.17
CA SER A 249 0.41 20.65 13.42
C SER A 249 1.34 19.48 13.74
N ILE A 250 0.84 18.23 13.64
CA ILE A 250 1.63 17.01 13.81
C ILE A 250 2.79 16.99 12.81
N PHE A 251 2.52 17.28 11.54
CA PHE A 251 3.55 17.30 10.50
C PHE A 251 4.64 18.34 10.78
N LEU A 252 4.27 19.58 11.10
CA LEU A 252 5.22 20.66 11.35
C LEU A 252 6.10 20.33 12.56
N THR A 253 5.51 19.84 13.65
CA THR A 253 6.25 19.41 14.85
C THR A 253 7.19 18.26 14.53
N LEU A 254 6.71 17.16 13.94
CA LEU A 254 7.55 15.98 13.67
C LEU A 254 8.60 16.23 12.59
N ARG A 255 8.30 17.02 11.56
CA ARG A 255 9.27 17.45 10.54
C ARG A 255 10.37 18.29 11.16
N THR A 256 10.02 19.21 12.06
CA THR A 256 10.98 20.08 12.77
C THR A 256 11.87 19.23 13.66
N LEU A 257 11.29 18.37 14.51
CA LEU A 257 12.05 17.45 15.36
C LEU A 257 13.00 16.57 14.55
N LYS A 258 12.53 16.01 13.43
CA LYS A 258 13.35 15.16 12.53
C LYS A 258 14.51 15.92 11.88
N LYS A 259 14.32 17.18 11.48
CA LYS A 259 15.32 17.97 10.75
C LYS A 259 16.28 18.75 11.66
N LYS A 260 15.85 19.10 12.87
CA LYS A 260 16.58 20.03 13.76
C LYS A 260 17.07 19.40 15.06
N THR A 261 16.66 18.17 15.38
CA THR A 261 17.02 17.50 16.64
C THR A 261 17.41 16.04 16.43
N THR A 262 17.98 15.41 17.46
CA THR A 262 18.27 13.96 17.51
C THR A 262 17.18 13.15 18.20
N ILE A 263 16.11 13.80 18.70
CA ILE A 263 15.06 13.17 19.53
C ILE A 263 14.41 11.98 18.80
N LEU A 264 14.17 12.13 17.50
CA LEU A 264 13.55 11.11 16.65
C LEU A 264 14.56 10.17 15.98
N ASN A 265 15.85 10.21 16.33
CA ASN A 265 16.79 9.24 15.76
C ASN A 265 16.48 7.85 16.35
N PRO A 266 16.39 6.81 15.50
CA PRO A 266 16.25 5.45 15.99
C PRO A 266 17.48 5.09 16.83
N ARG A 267 17.23 4.55 18.02
CA ARG A 267 18.25 3.88 18.84
C ARG A 267 18.45 2.46 18.31
#